data_AF-J3CEB9-F1
#
_entry.id   AF-J3CEB9-F1
#
_cell.length_a   1.000
_cell.length_b   1.000
_cell.length_c   1.000
_cell.angle_alpha   90.00
_cell.angle_beta   90.00
_cell.angle_gamma   90.00
#
_symmetry.space_group_name_H-M   'P 1'
#
loop_
_entity.id
_entity.type
_entity.pdbx_description
1 polymer ?
#
loop_
_entity_poly.entity_id
_entity_poly.type
_entity_poly.pdbx_seq_one_letter_code
_entity_poly.pdbx_strand_id
1 'polypeptide(L)'
;MADDEIILSELSDDELVEQMHDDLYDGLKEEIEEGTNILLERGWVPYRVLTEALVEGMRIVGEDFRDGILFVPEVLLSANAMKAGMFILRPLLAATGAPKQGKLVIGTVKGDIHDIGKNLVGMMMEGAGFDVIDLGINNPVENYLAAIEEHKPDILGMSALLTTTMPYMKVVIDTMKEKGIREDYVVLVGGAPLNEEFGKAVGADAYCRDAAVAVETAKSFMKRKHNQMSGA
;
A
#
# COMPACT_ATOMS: atom_id res chain seq x y z
N MET A 1 -22.58 -15.89 24.19
CA MET A 1 -23.90 -16.07 23.55
C MET A 1 -23.65 -17.03 22.40
N ALA A 2 -24.62 -17.81 21.94
CA ALA A 2 -24.37 -18.71 20.82
C ALA A 2 -23.96 -17.82 19.63
N ASP A 3 -22.74 -17.99 19.12
CA ASP A 3 -22.33 -17.40 17.84
C ASP A 3 -23.21 -18.08 16.80
N ASP A 4 -24.28 -17.40 16.39
CA ASP A 4 -25.00 -17.80 15.18
C ASP A 4 -24.00 -17.64 14.04
N GLU A 5 -23.52 -18.77 13.52
CA GLU A 5 -22.55 -18.85 12.44
C GLU A 5 -23.15 -18.15 11.21
N ILE A 6 -22.64 -16.97 10.87
CA ILE A 6 -23.15 -16.17 9.74
C ILE A 6 -22.83 -16.93 8.46
N ILE A 7 -23.88 -17.28 7.70
CA ILE A 7 -23.72 -17.93 6.40
C ILE A 7 -23.55 -16.84 5.34
N LEU A 8 -22.31 -16.53 4.97
CA LEU A 8 -21.97 -15.44 4.03
C LEU A 8 -22.75 -15.52 2.70
N SER A 9 -22.94 -16.74 2.20
CA SER A 9 -23.65 -16.97 0.93
C SER A 9 -25.15 -16.61 0.96
N GLU A 10 -25.76 -16.50 2.15
CA GLU A 10 -27.17 -16.12 2.32
C GLU A 10 -27.39 -14.60 2.42
N LEU A 11 -26.32 -13.82 2.66
CA LEU A 11 -26.39 -12.36 2.74
C LEU A 11 -26.67 -11.74 1.37
N SER A 12 -27.40 -10.61 1.32
CA SER A 12 -27.48 -9.80 0.11
C SER A 12 -26.10 -9.24 -0.29
N ASP A 13 -25.96 -8.70 -1.50
CA ASP A 13 -24.67 -8.14 -1.94
C ASP A 13 -24.18 -7.01 -1.04
N ASP A 14 -25.08 -6.11 -0.62
CA ASP A 14 -24.74 -4.98 0.23
C ASP A 14 -24.34 -5.44 1.64
N GLU A 15 -25.10 -6.38 2.23
CA GLU A 15 -24.80 -6.96 3.55
C GLU A 15 -23.50 -7.79 3.52
N LEU A 16 -23.22 -8.51 2.43
CA LEU A 16 -21.97 -9.25 2.29
C LEU A 16 -20.78 -8.31 2.19
N VAL A 17 -20.91 -7.17 1.48
CA VAL A 17 -19.84 -6.17 1.40
C VAL A 17 -19.57 -5.57 2.78
N GLU A 18 -20.61 -5.21 3.53
CA GLU A 18 -20.47 -4.71 4.91
C GLU A 18 -19.81 -5.77 5.82
N GLN A 19 -20.27 -7.03 5.75
CA GLN A 19 -19.67 -8.12 6.51
C GLN A 19 -18.21 -8.34 6.13
N MET A 20 -17.85 -8.27 4.85
CA MET A 20 -16.46 -8.37 4.40
C MET A 20 -15.58 -7.20 4.91
N HIS A 21 -16.16 -6.04 5.23
CA HIS A 21 -15.40 -4.95 5.87
C HIS A 21 -15.07 -5.33 7.31
N ASP A 22 -16.02 -5.90 8.05
CA ASP A 22 -15.82 -6.40 9.41
C ASP A 22 -14.85 -7.59 9.44
N ASP A 23 -14.98 -8.54 8.51
CA ASP A 23 -14.09 -9.69 8.37
C ASP A 23 -12.65 -9.24 8.07
N LEU A 24 -12.47 -8.20 7.24
CA LEU A 24 -11.16 -7.58 7.03
C LEU A 24 -10.64 -6.92 8.30
N TYR A 25 -11.49 -6.20 9.03
CA TYR A 25 -11.14 -5.52 10.26
C TYR A 25 -10.65 -6.53 11.31
N ASP A 26 -11.33 -7.66 11.45
CA ASP A 26 -11.00 -8.74 12.37
C ASP A 26 -9.89 -9.68 11.85
N GLY A 27 -9.50 -9.55 10.58
CA GLY A 27 -8.45 -10.35 9.96
C GLY A 27 -8.84 -11.80 9.65
N LEU A 28 -10.12 -12.01 9.37
CA LEU A 28 -10.76 -13.28 9.05
C LEU A 28 -10.45 -13.70 7.61
N LYS A 29 -9.33 -14.42 7.44
CA LYS A 29 -8.77 -14.77 6.14
C LYS A 29 -9.70 -15.66 5.30
N GLU A 30 -10.31 -16.66 5.92
CA GLU A 30 -11.09 -17.69 5.22
C GLU A 30 -12.41 -17.08 4.70
N GLU A 31 -13.00 -16.23 5.51
CA GLU A 31 -14.21 -15.45 5.28
C GLU A 31 -14.00 -14.45 4.13
N ILE A 32 -12.84 -13.78 4.06
CA ILE A 32 -12.50 -12.91 2.92
C ILE A 32 -12.30 -13.70 1.64
N GLU A 33 -11.68 -14.89 1.68
CA GLU A 33 -11.59 -15.75 0.49
C GLU A 33 -12.99 -16.20 0.03
N GLU A 34 -13.86 -16.60 0.96
CA GLU A 34 -15.23 -17.01 0.67
C GLU A 34 -16.08 -15.86 0.10
N GLY A 35 -16.15 -14.72 0.78
CA GLY A 35 -16.90 -13.54 0.34
C GLY A 35 -16.43 -13.02 -1.02
N THR A 36 -15.11 -13.05 -1.27
CA THR A 36 -14.54 -12.70 -2.58
C THR A 36 -15.08 -13.62 -3.68
N ASN A 37 -15.11 -14.95 -3.45
CA ASN A 37 -15.65 -15.89 -4.43
C ASN A 37 -17.15 -15.73 -4.63
N ILE A 38 -17.92 -15.53 -3.55
CA ILE A 38 -19.37 -15.32 -3.63
C ILE A 38 -19.69 -14.11 -4.51
N LEU A 39 -19.05 -12.95 -4.30
CA LEU A 39 -19.29 -11.77 -5.13
C LEU A 39 -18.94 -12.01 -6.60
N LEU A 40 -17.83 -12.71 -6.87
CA LEU A 40 -17.44 -13.09 -8.23
C LEU A 40 -18.47 -14.04 -8.89
N GLU A 41 -18.97 -15.03 -8.16
CA GLU A 41 -20.01 -15.96 -8.62
C GLU A 41 -21.34 -15.26 -8.90
N ARG A 42 -21.66 -14.22 -8.13
CA ARG A 42 -22.81 -13.33 -8.36
C ARG A 42 -22.61 -12.36 -9.53
N GLY A 43 -21.47 -12.44 -10.22
CA GLY A 43 -21.20 -11.70 -11.45
C GLY A 43 -20.58 -10.32 -11.22
N TRP A 44 -20.09 -10.02 -10.01
CA TRP A 44 -19.32 -8.80 -9.79
C TRP A 44 -18.03 -8.84 -10.60
N VAL A 45 -17.70 -7.73 -11.26
CA VAL A 45 -16.41 -7.60 -11.93
C VAL A 45 -15.29 -7.57 -10.88
N PRO A 46 -14.12 -8.22 -11.12
CA PRO A 46 -13.03 -8.30 -10.14
C PRO A 46 -12.59 -6.94 -9.59
N TYR A 47 -12.59 -5.92 -10.45
CA TYR A 47 -12.25 -4.55 -10.06
C TYR A 47 -13.22 -3.98 -9.03
N ARG A 48 -14.52 -4.29 -9.16
CA ARG A 48 -15.55 -3.83 -8.23
C ARG A 48 -15.39 -4.49 -6.85
N VAL A 49 -15.15 -5.80 -6.83
CA VAL A 49 -14.85 -6.54 -5.58
C VAL A 49 -13.64 -5.94 -4.88
N LEU A 50 -12.58 -5.66 -5.65
CA LEU A 50 -11.39 -5.01 -5.11
C LEU A 50 -11.72 -3.63 -4.49
N THR A 51 -12.41 -2.76 -5.24
CA THR A 51 -12.55 -1.36 -4.82
C THR A 51 -13.62 -1.14 -3.77
N GLU A 52 -14.76 -1.84 -3.85
CA GLU A 52 -15.92 -1.62 -2.99
C GLU A 52 -15.91 -2.50 -1.73
N ALA A 53 -15.41 -3.74 -1.82
CA ALA A 53 -15.30 -4.61 -0.65
C ALA A 53 -13.92 -4.47 0.00
N LEU A 54 -12.86 -4.83 -0.72
CA LEU A 54 -11.58 -5.04 -0.06
C LEU A 54 -10.83 -3.75 0.29
N VAL A 55 -10.67 -2.84 -0.67
CA VAL A 55 -9.94 -1.57 -0.46
C VAL A 55 -10.69 -0.66 0.50
N GLU A 56 -12.02 -0.72 0.50
CA GLU A 56 -12.85 0.10 1.40
C GLU A 56 -12.79 -0.44 2.83
N GLY A 57 -12.85 -1.75 3.05
CA GLY A 57 -12.60 -2.34 4.37
C GLY A 57 -11.22 -1.98 4.92
N MET A 58 -10.17 -2.04 4.08
CA MET A 58 -8.82 -1.63 4.48
C MET A 58 -8.69 -0.12 4.74
N ARG A 59 -9.58 0.72 4.19
CA ARG A 59 -9.61 2.16 4.52
C ARG A 59 -9.99 2.35 5.99
N ILE A 60 -11.00 1.62 6.47
CA ILE A 60 -11.48 1.67 7.86
C ILE A 60 -10.35 1.25 8.80
N VAL A 61 -9.69 0.12 8.52
CA VAL A 61 -8.50 -0.35 9.29
C VAL A 61 -7.41 0.73 9.36
N GLY A 62 -7.15 1.42 8.25
CA GLY A 62 -6.15 2.49 8.21
C GLY A 62 -6.53 3.72 9.04
N GLU A 63 -7.81 4.09 9.07
CA GLU A 63 -8.34 5.19 9.88
C GLU A 63 -8.26 4.87 11.38
N ASP A 64 -8.69 3.68 11.77
CA ASP A 64 -8.70 3.26 13.17
C ASP A 64 -7.29 3.01 13.71
N PHE A 65 -6.35 2.56 12.88
CA PHE A 65 -4.93 2.51 13.25
C PHE A 65 -4.35 3.91 13.50
N ARG A 66 -4.66 4.88 12.62
CA ARG A 66 -4.20 6.27 12.76
C ARG A 66 -4.77 6.92 14.02
N ASP A 67 -6.02 6.61 14.34
CA ASP A 67 -6.74 7.18 15.48
C ASP A 67 -6.42 6.44 16.80
N GLY A 68 -5.56 5.42 16.73
CA GLY A 68 -5.04 4.68 17.89
C GLY A 68 -6.01 3.65 18.48
N ILE A 69 -7.02 3.26 17.70
CA ILE A 69 -8.02 2.23 18.02
C ILE A 69 -7.44 0.84 17.73
N LEU A 70 -6.81 0.66 16.56
CA LEU A 70 -6.07 -0.55 16.22
C LEU A 70 -4.58 -0.39 16.51
N PHE A 71 -3.92 -1.51 16.85
CA PHE A 71 -2.47 -1.57 16.98
C PHE A 71 -1.87 -2.38 15.83
N VAL A 72 -0.53 -2.45 15.82
CA VAL A 72 0.21 -3.13 14.76
C VAL A 72 -0.24 -4.60 14.60
N PRO A 73 -0.39 -5.42 15.66
CA PRO A 73 -0.82 -6.81 15.49
C PRO A 73 -2.14 -6.98 14.74
N GLU A 74 -3.13 -6.13 15.01
CA GLU A 74 -4.44 -6.16 14.38
C GLU A 74 -4.35 -5.77 12.90
N VAL A 75 -3.62 -4.69 12.57
CA VAL A 75 -3.39 -4.29 11.17
C VAL A 75 -2.67 -5.39 10.37
N LEU A 76 -1.78 -6.16 11.01
CA LEU A 76 -1.13 -7.31 10.37
C LEU A 76 -2.13 -8.42 10.03
N LEU A 77 -3.11 -8.68 10.90
CA LEU A 77 -4.16 -9.66 10.63
C LEU A 77 -5.03 -9.21 9.45
N SER A 78 -5.49 -7.96 9.44
CA SER A 78 -6.27 -7.38 8.35
C SER A 78 -5.52 -7.42 7.02
N ALA A 79 -4.24 -7.05 7.01
CA ALA A 79 -3.40 -7.10 5.81
C ALA A 79 -3.24 -8.53 5.26
N ASN A 80 -3.15 -9.53 6.14
CA ASN A 80 -3.10 -10.94 5.74
C ASN A 80 -4.43 -11.42 5.15
N ALA A 81 -5.57 -11.04 5.72
CA ALA A 81 -6.88 -11.34 5.16
C ALA A 81 -7.07 -10.68 3.78
N MET A 82 -6.70 -9.40 3.64
CA MET A 82 -6.71 -8.70 2.36
C MET A 82 -5.83 -9.39 1.29
N LYS A 83 -4.65 -9.86 1.68
CA LYS A 83 -3.76 -10.60 0.77
C LYS A 83 -4.41 -11.87 0.22
N ALA A 84 -5.29 -12.51 1.00
CA ALA A 84 -6.04 -13.68 0.60
C ALA A 84 -7.06 -13.37 -0.51
N GLY A 85 -7.86 -12.31 -0.33
CA GLY A 85 -8.75 -11.80 -1.38
C GLY A 85 -7.98 -11.38 -2.64
N MET A 86 -6.85 -10.68 -2.48
CA MET A 86 -6.00 -10.29 -3.61
C MET A 86 -5.38 -11.49 -4.35
N PHE A 87 -5.09 -12.59 -3.67
CA PHE A 87 -4.56 -13.79 -4.33
C PHE A 87 -5.53 -14.31 -5.39
N ILE A 88 -6.84 -14.24 -5.10
CA ILE A 88 -7.92 -14.61 -6.04
C ILE A 88 -8.06 -13.55 -7.14
N LEU A 89 -8.07 -12.27 -6.78
CA LEU A 89 -8.37 -11.19 -7.74
C LEU A 89 -7.22 -10.88 -8.70
N ARG A 90 -5.95 -11.02 -8.29
CA ARG A 90 -4.76 -10.69 -9.10
C ARG A 90 -4.80 -11.26 -10.53
N PRO A 91 -4.98 -12.59 -10.74
CA PRO A 91 -5.03 -13.15 -12.10
C PRO A 91 -6.22 -12.62 -12.92
N LEU A 92 -7.36 -12.37 -12.28
CA LEU A 92 -8.59 -11.88 -12.94
C LEU A 92 -8.46 -10.41 -13.36
N LEU A 93 -7.88 -9.57 -12.51
CA LEU A 93 -7.57 -8.17 -12.79
C LEU A 93 -6.57 -8.04 -13.95
N ALA A 94 -5.56 -8.91 -13.99
CA ALA A 94 -4.59 -8.96 -15.07
C ALA A 94 -5.24 -9.34 -16.42
N ALA A 95 -6.18 -10.29 -16.41
CA ALA A 95 -6.88 -10.75 -17.63
C ALA A 95 -7.86 -9.70 -18.19
N THR A 96 -8.45 -8.88 -17.32
CA THR A 96 -9.43 -7.85 -17.71
C THR A 96 -8.77 -6.53 -18.15
N GLY A 97 -7.46 -6.38 -17.95
CA GLY A 97 -6.76 -5.12 -18.21
C GLY A 97 -7.19 -3.99 -17.26
N ALA A 98 -7.73 -4.34 -16.09
CA ALA A 98 -8.19 -3.36 -15.12
C ALA A 98 -7.04 -2.41 -14.73
N PRO A 99 -7.33 -1.10 -14.54
CA PRO A 99 -6.32 -0.14 -14.16
C PRO A 99 -5.72 -0.53 -12.80
N LYS A 100 -4.40 -0.67 -12.77
CA LYS A 100 -3.65 -0.91 -11.53
C LYS A 100 -3.68 0.34 -10.66
N GLN A 101 -3.71 0.17 -9.35
CA GLN A 101 -3.65 1.31 -8.42
C GLN A 101 -2.32 2.07 -8.54
N GLY A 102 -1.23 1.32 -8.74
CA GLY A 102 0.13 1.82 -8.92
C GLY A 102 1.14 0.80 -8.42
N LYS A 103 2.43 1.03 -8.70
CA LYS A 103 3.53 0.21 -8.18
C LYS A 103 4.47 1.01 -7.29
N LEU A 104 4.79 0.46 -6.12
CA LEU A 104 5.71 1.01 -5.13
C LEU A 104 6.99 0.17 -5.08
N VAL A 105 8.14 0.82 -5.15
CA VAL A 105 9.41 0.27 -4.64
C VAL A 105 9.69 0.93 -3.30
N ILE A 106 9.94 0.17 -2.23
CA ILE A 106 10.21 0.70 -0.90
C ILE A 106 11.43 0.03 -0.25
N GLY A 107 12.24 0.79 0.48
CA GLY A 107 13.41 0.26 1.21
C GLY A 107 13.81 1.13 2.39
N THR A 108 14.58 0.57 3.33
CA THR A 108 15.34 1.41 4.29
C THR A 108 16.64 1.87 3.63
N VAL A 109 17.05 3.09 3.93
CA VAL A 109 18.29 3.65 3.37
C VAL A 109 19.54 2.98 3.94
N LYS A 110 20.67 3.15 3.24
CA LYS A 110 21.97 2.64 3.66
C LYS A 110 22.31 3.06 5.09
N GLY A 111 22.83 2.09 5.85
CA GLY A 111 23.19 2.24 7.25
C GLY A 111 22.02 2.09 8.21
N ASP A 112 20.78 1.95 7.72
CA ASP A 112 19.60 1.77 8.56
C ASP A 112 19.06 0.34 8.44
N ILE A 113 18.84 -0.32 9.58
CA ILE A 113 18.37 -1.71 9.65
C ILE A 113 16.94 -1.84 10.18
N HIS A 114 16.26 -0.71 10.46
CA HIS A 114 14.94 -0.72 11.08
C HIS A 114 13.84 -0.84 10.02
N ASP A 115 13.08 -1.92 10.08
CA ASP A 115 12.13 -2.30 9.03
C ASP A 115 10.66 -2.29 9.45
N ILE A 116 10.34 -2.29 10.74
CA ILE A 116 8.95 -2.38 11.24
C ILE A 116 8.03 -1.35 10.55
N GLY A 117 8.40 -0.07 10.58
CA GLY A 117 7.60 0.98 9.95
C GLY A 117 7.51 0.84 8.43
N LYS A 118 8.61 0.42 7.77
CA LYS A 118 8.65 0.17 6.32
C LYS A 118 7.73 -1.00 5.94
N ASN A 119 7.81 -2.10 6.68
CA ASN A 119 6.99 -3.29 6.46
C ASN A 119 5.51 -2.91 6.59
N LEU A 120 5.16 -2.14 7.64
CA LEU A 120 3.79 -1.66 7.84
C LEU A 120 3.29 -0.83 6.65
N VAL A 121 4.09 0.12 6.16
CA VAL A 121 3.77 0.89 4.94
C VAL A 121 3.57 -0.05 3.75
N GLY A 122 4.47 -1.00 3.54
CA GLY A 122 4.37 -1.97 2.45
C GLY A 122 3.07 -2.78 2.51
N MET A 123 2.73 -3.32 3.68
CA MET A 123 1.50 -4.09 3.89
C MET A 123 0.23 -3.25 3.69
N MET A 124 0.19 -2.02 4.22
CA MET A 124 -0.96 -1.14 3.99
C MET A 124 -1.09 -0.70 2.53
N MET A 125 0.03 -0.54 1.82
CA MET A 125 0.04 -0.27 0.38
C MET A 125 -0.48 -1.47 -0.43
N GLU A 126 -0.06 -2.69 -0.11
CA GLU A 126 -0.63 -3.91 -0.70
C GLU A 126 -2.14 -3.99 -0.42
N GLY A 127 -2.55 -3.69 0.82
CA GLY A 127 -3.96 -3.67 1.20
C GLY A 127 -4.79 -2.57 0.52
N ALA A 128 -4.13 -1.52 0.05
CA ALA A 128 -4.73 -0.49 -0.79
C ALA A 128 -4.73 -0.84 -2.30
N GLY A 129 -4.29 -2.05 -2.67
CA GLY A 129 -4.27 -2.55 -4.05
C GLY A 129 -3.02 -2.17 -4.86
N PHE A 130 -1.95 -1.70 -4.22
CA PHE A 130 -0.68 -1.42 -4.90
C PHE A 130 0.14 -2.70 -5.10
N ASP A 131 0.90 -2.75 -6.21
CA ASP A 131 1.99 -3.73 -6.37
C ASP A 131 3.22 -3.21 -5.61
N VAL A 132 3.67 -3.94 -4.58
CA VAL A 132 4.80 -3.51 -3.73
C VAL A 132 6.03 -4.37 -3.98
N ILE A 133 7.17 -3.71 -4.18
CA ILE A 133 8.51 -4.31 -4.24
C ILE A 133 9.30 -3.79 -3.04
N ASP A 134 9.65 -4.69 -2.14
CA ASP A 134 10.38 -4.37 -0.92
C ASP A 134 11.86 -4.72 -1.08
N LEU A 135 12.72 -3.71 -1.01
CA LEU A 135 14.18 -3.87 -1.07
C LEU A 135 14.78 -4.32 0.28
N GLY A 136 13.95 -4.43 1.32
CA GLY A 136 14.38 -4.76 2.66
C GLY A 136 15.15 -3.61 3.31
N ILE A 137 16.28 -3.95 3.93
CA ILE A 137 17.05 -3.03 4.77
C ILE A 137 18.42 -2.68 4.21
N ASN A 138 18.99 -1.58 4.69
CA ASN A 138 20.37 -1.15 4.44
C ASN A 138 20.68 -1.02 2.93
N ASN A 139 19.80 -0.35 2.19
CA ASN A 139 19.91 -0.25 0.74
C ASN A 139 20.78 0.94 0.30
N PRO A 140 21.91 0.69 -0.38
CA PRO A 140 22.66 1.75 -1.05
C PRO A 140 21.90 2.23 -2.31
N VAL A 141 22.31 3.38 -2.86
CA VAL A 141 21.62 4.01 -4.00
C VAL A 141 21.51 3.09 -5.22
N GLU A 142 22.49 2.22 -5.44
CA GLU A 142 22.53 1.29 -6.55
C GLU A 142 21.34 0.31 -6.52
N ASN A 143 20.91 -0.14 -5.33
CA ASN A 143 19.76 -1.03 -5.18
C ASN A 143 18.47 -0.34 -5.62
N TYR A 144 18.28 0.92 -5.23
CA TYR A 144 17.11 1.70 -5.62
C TYR A 144 17.06 1.91 -7.13
N LEU A 145 18.18 2.28 -7.74
CA LEU A 145 18.25 2.51 -9.18
C LEU A 145 18.03 1.23 -9.99
N ALA A 146 18.62 0.11 -9.55
CA ALA A 146 18.40 -1.19 -10.18
C ALA A 146 16.91 -1.60 -10.11
N ALA A 147 16.27 -1.44 -8.95
CA ALA A 147 14.86 -1.75 -8.78
C ALA A 147 13.94 -0.83 -9.61
N ILE A 148 14.30 0.45 -9.75
CA ILE A 148 13.60 1.40 -10.61
C ILE A 148 13.68 0.96 -12.08
N GLU A 149 14.87 0.59 -12.54
CA GLU A 149 15.09 0.13 -13.91
C GLU A 149 14.36 -1.18 -14.22
N GLU A 150 14.43 -2.16 -13.30
CA GLU A 150 13.82 -3.48 -13.45
C GLU A 150 12.29 -3.41 -13.39
N HIS A 151 11.75 -2.76 -12.36
CA HIS A 151 10.33 -2.85 -12.04
C HIS A 151 9.51 -1.68 -12.57
N LYS A 152 10.15 -0.56 -12.94
CA LYS A 152 9.49 0.67 -13.41
C LYS A 152 8.33 1.07 -12.50
N PRO A 153 8.60 1.35 -11.22
CA PRO A 153 7.56 1.72 -10.26
C PRO A 153 6.96 3.07 -10.62
N ASP A 154 5.80 3.38 -10.05
CA ASP A 154 5.24 4.72 -10.08
C ASP A 154 5.75 5.55 -8.90
N ILE A 155 6.02 4.87 -7.78
CA ILE A 155 6.38 5.46 -6.50
C ILE A 155 7.67 4.82 -5.97
N LEU A 156 8.59 5.66 -5.52
CA LEU A 156 9.75 5.27 -4.72
C LEU A 156 9.53 5.70 -3.26
N GLY A 157 9.54 4.76 -2.34
CA GLY A 157 9.48 4.98 -0.90
C GLY A 157 10.83 4.77 -0.22
N MET A 158 11.22 5.68 0.68
CA MET A 158 12.41 5.52 1.51
C MET A 158 12.08 5.69 3.00
N SER A 159 12.62 4.78 3.81
CA SER A 159 12.48 4.80 5.28
C SER A 159 13.84 5.00 5.96
N ALA A 160 13.86 5.77 7.06
CA ALA A 160 14.99 5.84 8.00
C ALA A 160 14.50 6.06 9.44
N LEU A 161 15.13 5.41 10.42
CA LEU A 161 14.86 5.61 11.85
C LEU A 161 15.99 6.35 12.56
N LEU A 162 17.21 6.35 12.02
CA LEU A 162 18.35 7.04 12.63
C LEU A 162 18.57 8.42 12.01
N THR A 163 18.79 9.44 12.84
CA THR A 163 19.14 10.79 12.35
C THR A 163 20.44 10.81 11.55
N THR A 164 21.33 9.85 11.79
CA THR A 164 22.59 9.67 11.07
C THR A 164 22.41 9.07 9.67
N THR A 165 21.33 8.33 9.42
CA THR A 165 21.05 7.68 8.13
C THR A 165 20.10 8.51 7.27
N MET A 166 19.25 9.34 7.88
CA MET A 166 18.33 10.27 7.21
C MET A 166 18.94 11.00 5.99
N PRO A 167 20.14 11.64 6.07
CA PRO A 167 20.70 12.37 4.94
C PRO A 167 20.96 11.52 3.69
N TYR A 168 21.02 10.18 3.83
CA TYR A 168 21.23 9.29 2.69
C TYR A 168 20.05 9.31 1.71
N MET A 169 18.85 9.69 2.13
CA MET A 169 17.72 9.91 1.21
C MET A 169 18.04 10.96 0.16
N LYS A 170 18.77 12.03 0.54
CA LYS A 170 19.22 13.06 -0.40
C LYS A 170 20.21 12.50 -1.41
N VAL A 171 21.08 11.58 -1.01
CA VAL A 171 22.03 10.92 -1.92
C VAL A 171 21.25 10.17 -3.01
N VAL A 172 20.23 9.40 -2.64
CA VAL A 172 19.39 8.68 -3.62
C VAL A 172 18.70 9.66 -4.58
N ILE A 173 18.04 10.69 -4.05
CA ILE A 173 17.29 11.67 -4.85
C ILE A 173 18.22 12.48 -5.77
N ASP A 174 19.38 12.91 -5.28
CA ASP A 174 20.32 13.69 -6.09
C ASP A 174 20.95 12.82 -7.20
N THR A 175 21.24 11.54 -6.94
CA THR A 175 21.67 10.61 -8.00
C THR A 175 20.57 10.37 -9.04
N MET A 176 19.28 10.32 -8.65
CA MET A 176 18.18 10.28 -9.61
C MET A 176 18.13 11.54 -10.49
N LYS A 177 18.42 12.72 -9.92
CA LYS A 177 18.51 13.98 -10.69
C LYS A 177 19.70 13.98 -11.64
N GLU A 178 20.87 13.53 -11.20
CA GLU A 178 22.06 13.39 -12.05
C GLU A 178 21.83 12.46 -13.25
N LYS A 179 21.02 11.42 -13.06
CA LYS A 179 20.58 10.51 -14.13
C LYS A 179 19.43 11.05 -14.98
N GLY A 180 18.85 12.19 -14.61
CA GLY A 180 17.74 12.81 -15.32
C GLY A 180 16.40 12.09 -15.18
N ILE A 181 16.25 11.21 -14.17
CA ILE A 181 15.04 10.37 -13.99
C ILE A 181 14.18 10.80 -12.81
N ARG A 182 14.60 11.79 -12.00
CA ARG A 182 13.90 12.16 -10.76
C ARG A 182 12.44 12.56 -10.99
N GLU A 183 12.16 13.30 -12.05
CA GLU A 183 10.82 13.84 -12.32
C GLU A 183 9.85 12.78 -12.87
N ASP A 184 10.33 11.60 -13.24
CA ASP A 184 9.51 10.50 -13.77
C ASP A 184 8.78 9.71 -12.65
N TYR A 185 9.22 9.87 -11.40
CA TYR A 185 8.76 9.08 -10.25
C TYR A 185 8.27 9.97 -9.12
N VAL A 186 7.25 9.48 -8.41
CA VAL A 186 6.81 10.07 -7.13
C VAL A 186 7.73 9.54 -6.04
N VAL A 187 8.38 10.41 -5.28
CA VAL A 187 9.28 10.06 -4.19
C VAL A 187 8.63 10.39 -2.85
N LEU A 188 8.36 9.35 -2.06
CA LEU A 188 7.83 9.46 -0.69
C LEU A 188 8.93 9.12 0.32
N VAL A 189 9.01 9.89 1.40
CA VAL A 189 9.94 9.65 2.50
C VAL A 189 9.21 9.54 3.83
N GLY A 190 9.71 8.69 4.72
CA GLY A 190 9.11 8.49 6.04
C GLY A 190 10.10 7.96 7.08
N GLY A 191 9.62 7.84 8.31
CA GLY A 191 10.37 7.36 9.46
C GLY A 191 10.29 8.29 10.67
N ALA A 192 10.45 7.73 11.87
CA ALA A 192 10.12 8.43 13.12
C ALA A 192 10.83 9.79 13.34
N PRO A 193 12.12 9.97 13.01
CA PRO A 193 12.79 11.26 13.22
C PRO A 193 12.57 12.27 12.09
N LEU A 194 11.89 11.90 11.00
CA LEU A 194 11.66 12.78 9.86
C LEU A 194 10.53 13.77 10.14
N ASN A 195 10.50 14.84 9.35
CA ASN A 195 9.41 15.80 9.31
C ASN A 195 9.25 16.38 7.88
N GLU A 196 8.23 17.22 7.71
CA GLU A 196 7.90 17.86 6.45
C GLU A 196 9.05 18.73 5.88
N GLU A 197 9.75 19.46 6.76
CA GLU A 197 10.87 20.33 6.36
C GLU A 197 12.03 19.51 5.79
N PHE A 198 12.35 18.38 6.44
CA PHE A 198 13.37 17.46 5.97
C PHE A 198 13.00 16.87 4.61
N GLY A 199 11.76 16.40 4.43
CA GLY A 199 11.27 15.84 3.17
C GLY A 199 11.44 16.81 2.00
N LYS A 200 11.07 18.09 2.20
CA LYS A 200 11.29 19.16 1.22
C LYS A 200 12.78 19.40 0.96
N ALA A 201 13.60 19.46 2.00
CA ALA A 201 15.02 19.73 1.90
C ALA A 201 15.79 18.66 1.09
N VAL A 202 15.38 17.39 1.19
CA VAL A 202 15.98 16.30 0.40
C VAL A 202 15.42 16.22 -1.02
N GLY A 203 14.30 16.90 -1.31
CA GLY A 203 13.66 16.93 -2.62
C GLY A 203 12.70 15.76 -2.87
N ALA A 204 12.06 15.25 -1.82
CA ALA A 204 10.96 14.31 -1.94
C ALA A 204 9.66 15.04 -2.33
N ASP A 205 8.71 14.32 -2.93
CA ASP A 205 7.40 14.87 -3.30
C ASP A 205 6.47 14.97 -2.09
N ALA A 206 6.62 14.09 -1.10
CA ALA A 206 5.95 14.19 0.19
C ALA A 206 6.70 13.46 1.31
N TYR A 207 6.56 14.01 2.52
CA TYR A 207 6.84 13.30 3.75
C TYR A 207 5.57 12.63 4.26
N CYS A 208 5.68 11.35 4.65
CA CYS A 208 4.59 10.56 5.21
C CYS A 208 4.92 10.25 6.68
N ARG A 209 4.13 10.82 7.59
CA ARG A 209 4.36 10.67 9.04
C ARG A 209 4.07 9.26 9.58
N ASP A 210 3.15 8.56 8.92
CA ASP A 210 2.67 7.23 9.28
C ASP A 210 2.25 6.46 8.02
N ALA A 211 1.90 5.18 8.18
CA ALA A 211 1.56 4.31 7.07
C ALA A 211 0.20 4.63 6.42
N ALA A 212 -0.78 5.11 7.18
CA ALA A 212 -2.07 5.54 6.64
C ALA A 212 -1.90 6.76 5.72
N VAL A 213 -1.15 7.77 6.17
CA VAL A 213 -0.81 8.96 5.37
C VAL A 213 -0.02 8.56 4.12
N ALA A 214 0.87 7.57 4.20
CA ALA A 214 1.59 7.07 3.02
C ALA A 214 0.64 6.51 1.96
N VAL A 215 -0.35 5.71 2.35
CA VAL A 215 -1.37 5.16 1.45
C VAL A 215 -2.22 6.27 0.82
N GLU A 216 -2.74 7.19 1.63
CA GLU A 216 -3.56 8.30 1.14
C GLU A 216 -2.79 9.19 0.16
N THR A 217 -1.55 9.50 0.49
CA THR A 217 -0.64 10.29 -0.34
C THR A 217 -0.38 9.59 -1.67
N ALA A 218 -0.05 8.30 -1.64
CA ALA A 218 0.14 7.49 -2.83
C ALA A 218 -1.10 7.47 -3.73
N LYS A 219 -2.29 7.22 -3.16
CA LYS A 219 -3.57 7.26 -3.91
C LYS A 219 -3.79 8.62 -4.58
N SER A 220 -3.51 9.72 -3.86
CA SER A 220 -3.64 11.09 -4.38
C SER A 220 -2.73 11.35 -5.59
N PHE A 221 -1.46 10.94 -5.50
CA PHE A 221 -0.51 11.08 -6.61
C PHE A 221 -0.90 10.22 -7.82
N MET A 222 -1.29 8.97 -7.60
CA MET A 222 -1.70 8.08 -8.70
C MET A 222 -2.95 8.58 -9.41
N LYS A 223 -3.93 9.10 -8.67
CA LYS A 223 -5.12 9.74 -9.26
C LYS A 223 -4.76 10.91 -10.17
N ARG A 224 -3.80 11.76 -9.76
CA ARG A 224 -3.32 12.88 -10.59
C ARG A 224 -2.62 12.40 -11.85
N LYS A 225 -1.76 11.38 -11.74
CA LYS A 225 -1.04 10.77 -12.87
C LYS A 225 -2.00 10.17 -13.89
N HIS A 226 -2.99 9.40 -13.44
CA HIS A 226 -4.01 8.80 -14.31
C HIS A 226 -4.88 9.86 -15.02
N ASN A 227 -5.22 10.95 -14.33
CA ASN A 227 -5.96 12.06 -14.94
C ASN A 227 -5.16 12.78 -16.04
N GLN A 228 -3.85 12.95 -15.85
CA GLN A 228 -2.98 13.55 -16.88
C GLN A 228 -2.84 12.65 -18.10
N MET A 229 -2.76 11.32 -17.91
CA MET A 229 -2.69 10.36 -19.01
C MET A 229 -4.01 10.21 -19.78
N SER A 230 -5.16 10.39 -19.13
CA SER A 230 -6.48 10.27 -19.78
C SER A 230 -6.91 11.53 -20.54
N GLY A 231 -6.22 12.66 -20.31
CA GLY A 231 -6.47 13.93 -20.99
C GLY A 231 -5.48 14.27 -22.11
N ALA A 232 -4.51 13.38 -22.38
CA ALA A 232 -3.53 13.48 -23.46
C ALA A 232 -3.90 12.53 -24.61
#